data_AF-A0AAD7SHP2-F1
#
_entry.id   AF-A0AAD7SHP2-F1
#
_cell.length_a   1.000
_cell.length_b   1.000
_cell.length_c   1.000
_cell.angle_alpha   90.00
_cell.angle_beta   90.00
_cell.angle_gamma   90.00
#
_symmetry.space_group_name_H-M   'P 1'
#
loop_
_entity.id
_entity.type
_entity.pdbx_description
1 polymer ?
#
loop_
_entity_poly.entity_id
_entity_poly.type
_entity_poly.pdbx_seq_one_letter_code
_entity_poly.pdbx_strand_id
1 'polypeptide(L)' 'MECGICYSYRLDSAIPDQVCNAPRCGQPFHQACLYEWLRSLPSSRQSFNTVFGECPYCSKPVTVKVALQKP' A
#
# COMPACT_ATOMS: atom_id res chain seq x y z
N MET A 1 6.18 -0.57 13.93
CA MET A 1 6.29 -1.58 12.85
C MET A 1 6.78 -0.86 11.60
N GLU A 2 7.68 -1.48 10.84
CA GLU A 2 8.29 -0.89 9.63
C GLU A 2 7.45 -1.20 8.39
N CYS A 3 7.61 -0.42 7.32
CA CYS A 3 6.94 -0.73 6.06
C CYS A 3 7.47 -2.02 5.45
N GLY A 4 6.57 -2.93 5.04
CA GLY A 4 6.94 -4.18 4.36
C GLY A 4 7.54 -4.02 2.94
N ILE A 5 7.74 -2.81 2.43
CA ILE A 5 8.34 -2.58 1.10
C ILE A 5 9.70 -1.91 1.23
N CYS A 6 9.79 -0.79 1.95
CA CYS A 6 11.04 -0.03 2.08
C CYS A 6 11.81 -0.31 3.39
N TYR A 7 11.28 -1.19 4.25
CA TYR A 7 11.86 -1.56 5.55
C TYR A 7 12.21 -0.38 6.47
N SER A 8 11.52 0.74 6.29
CA SER A 8 11.70 1.94 7.10
C SER A 8 10.42 2.26 7.85
N TYR A 9 10.53 2.80 9.07
CA TYR A 9 9.36 3.31 9.79
C TYR A 9 8.89 4.65 9.22
N ARG A 10 9.82 5.52 8.80
CA ARG A 10 9.50 6.83 8.22
C ARG A 10 9.92 6.89 6.76
N LEU A 11 9.02 7.41 5.93
CA LEU A 11 9.30 7.87 4.57
C LEU A 11 8.81 9.31 4.53
N ASP A 12 9.74 10.27 4.58
CA ASP A 12 9.46 11.67 4.91
C ASP A 12 8.64 11.81 6.21
N SER A 13 7.45 12.42 6.13
CA SER A 13 6.51 12.55 7.25
C SER A 13 5.53 11.38 7.37
N ALA A 14 5.55 10.41 6.46
CA ALA A 14 4.62 9.28 6.43
C ALA A 14 5.11 8.10 7.29
N ILE A 15 4.15 7.39 7.88
CA ILE A 15 4.33 6.14 8.63
C ILE A 15 3.58 5.00 7.91
N PRO A 16 3.90 3.72 8.17
CA PRO A 16 3.24 2.62 7.49
C PRO A 16 1.87 2.31 8.11
N ASP A 17 0.88 3.13 7.79
CA ASP A 17 -0.48 3.04 8.31
C ASP A 17 -1.44 2.23 7.41
N GLN A 18 -1.02 1.88 6.19
CA GLN A 18 -1.80 1.03 5.30
C GLN A 18 -1.53 -0.43 5.64
N VAL A 19 -2.46 -1.06 6.35
CA VAL A 19 -2.33 -2.45 6.80
C VAL A 19 -3.07 -3.40 5.87
N CYS A 20 -2.45 -4.51 5.51
CA CYS A 20 -3.14 -5.57 4.75
C CYS A 20 -4.35 -6.10 5.55
N ASN A 21 -5.53 -6.11 4.91
CA ASN A 21 -6.80 -6.53 5.53
C ASN A 21 -6.90 -8.02 5.86
N ALA A 22 -6.00 -8.86 5.33
CA ALA A 22 -6.05 -10.30 5.60
C ALA A 22 -5.66 -10.58 7.08
N PRO A 23 -6.51 -11.24 7.88
CA PRO A 23 -6.32 -11.39 9.33
C PRO A 23 -5.00 -12.06 9.75
N ARG A 24 -4.45 -12.92 8.88
CA ARG A 24 -3.18 -13.62 9.11
C ARG A 24 -1.95 -12.90 8.55
N CYS A 25 -2.14 -11.79 7.84
CA CYS A 25 -1.05 -11.04 7.23
C CYS A 25 -0.75 -9.78 8.04
N GLY A 26 -1.69 -8.83 8.10
CA GLY A 26 -1.53 -7.60 8.89
C GLY A 26 -0.28 -6.78 8.57
N GLN A 27 0.35 -6.98 7.40
CA GLN A 27 1.59 -6.28 7.05
C GLN A 27 1.30 -4.78 6.84
N PRO A 28 2.01 -3.88 7.54
CA PRO A 28 1.89 -2.44 7.35
C PRO A 28 2.76 -1.92 6.19
N PHE A 29 2.24 -0.93 5.48
CA PHE A 29 2.91 -0.27 4.35
C PHE A 29 2.72 1.24 4.41
N HIS A 30 3.70 2.00 3.93
CA HIS A 30 3.44 3.39 3.56
C HIS A 30 2.48 3.44 2.38
N GLN A 31 1.59 4.44 2.36
CA GLN A 31 0.68 4.68 1.23
C GLN A 31 1.44 4.80 -0.10
N ALA A 32 2.55 5.55 -0.12
CA ALA A 32 3.35 5.74 -1.32
C ALA A 32 3.98 4.43 -1.82
N CYS A 33 4.64 3.67 -0.94
CA CYS A 33 5.25 2.39 -1.31
C CYS A 33 4.22 1.38 -1.85
N LEU A 34 3.07 1.26 -1.18
CA LEU A 34 2.03 0.35 -1.63
C LEU A 34 1.40 0.81 -2.95
N TYR A 35 1.21 2.12 -3.14
CA TYR A 35 0.74 2.67 -4.42
C TYR A 35 1.71 2.37 -5.56
N GLU A 36 3.00 2.61 -5.36
CA GLU A 36 4.03 2.33 -6.38
C GLU A 36 4.14 0.85 -6.73
N TRP A 37 4.02 -0.02 -5.73
CA TRP A 37 3.96 -1.46 -5.96
C TRP A 37 2.70 -1.85 -6.75
N LEU A 38 1.53 -1.40 -6.33
CA LEU A 38 0.28 -1.81 -7.00
C LEU A 38 0.21 -1.27 -8.42
N ARG A 39 0.63 -0.02 -8.69
CA ARG A 39 0.60 0.53 -10.06
C ARG A 39 1.54 -0.19 -11.03
N SER A 40 2.55 -0.94 -10.55
CA SER A 40 3.44 -1.73 -11.40
C SER A 40 2.87 -3.13 -11.74
N LEU A 41 1.77 -3.55 -11.13
CA LEU A 41 1.14 -4.85 -11.41
C LEU A 41 0.09 -4.74 -12.52
N PRO A 42 0.11 -5.62 -13.54
CA PRO A 42 -0.90 -5.62 -14.61
C PRO A 42 -2.29 -6.04 -14.12
N SER A 43 -2.37 -6.76 -12.99
CA SER A 43 -3.62 -7.16 -12.35
C SER A 43 -4.30 -6.03 -11.56
N SER A 44 -3.60 -4.92 -11.30
CA SER A 44 -4.17 -3.84 -10.52
C SER A 44 -5.30 -3.13 -11.25
N ARG A 45 -6.22 -2.57 -10.47
CA ARG A 45 -7.35 -1.76 -10.95
C ARG A 45 -7.36 -0.45 -10.18
N GLN A 46 -7.77 0.62 -10.83
CA GLN A 46 -7.95 1.91 -10.17
C GLN A 46 -9.39 2.37 -10.36
N SER A 47 -9.99 2.88 -9.28
CA SER A 47 -11.28 3.58 -9.31
C SER A 47 -11.14 4.86 -8.52
N PHE A 48 -11.36 6.00 -9.19
CA PHE A 48 -11.07 7.34 -8.66
C PHE A 48 -9.65 7.42 -8.07
N ASN A 49 -9.55 7.67 -6.78
CA ASN A 49 -8.29 7.77 -6.03
C ASN A 49 -7.96 6.50 -5.23
N THR A 50 -8.58 5.37 -5.55
CA THR A 50 -8.32 4.09 -4.87
C THR A 50 -7.75 3.08 -5.85
N VAL A 51 -6.63 2.47 -5.50
CA VAL A 51 -6.00 1.38 -6.26
C VAL A 51 -6.26 0.06 -5.53
N PHE A 52 -6.62 -0.97 -6.30
CA PHE A 52 -6.93 -2.32 -5.86
C PHE A 52 -5.92 -3.27 -6.50
N GLY A 53 -5.35 -4.19 -5.73
CA GLY A 53 -4.51 -5.26 -6.24
C GLY A 53 -4.18 -6.28 -5.15
N GLU A 54 -3.01 -6.88 -5.23
CA GLU A 54 -2.62 -8.00 -4.35
C GLU A 54 -1.50 -7.59 -3.38
N CYS A 55 -1.63 -8.03 -2.12
CA CYS A 55 -0.62 -7.80 -1.09
C CYS A 55 0.70 -8.50 -1.46
N PRO A 56 1.86 -7.80 -1.38
CA PRO A 56 3.16 -8.39 -1.70
C PRO A 56 3.54 -9.61 -0.85
N TYR A 57 2.89 -9.80 0.30
CA TYR A 57 3.25 -10.84 1.28
C TYR A 57 2.33 -12.06 1.25
N CYS A 58 1.03 -11.87 1.03
CA CYS A 58 0.05 -12.94 1.16
C CYS A 58 -0.81 -13.14 -0.09
N SER A 59 -0.59 -12.34 -1.14
CA SER A 59 -1.34 -12.35 -2.40
C SER A 59 -2.86 -12.19 -2.23
N LYS A 60 -3.33 -11.75 -1.05
CA LYS A 60 -4.75 -11.43 -0.82
C LYS A 60 -5.04 -10.00 -1.28
N PRO A 61 -6.30 -9.69 -1.60
CA PRO A 61 -6.69 -8.35 -2.00
C PRO A 61 -6.27 -7.29 -0.97
N VAL A 62 -5.65 -6.22 -1.47
CA VAL A 62 -5.28 -5.03 -0.69
C VAL A 62 -5.66 -3.79 -1.49
N THR A 63 -5.97 -2.71 -0.78
CA THR A 63 -6.34 -1.43 -1.36
C THR A 63 -5.50 -0.31 -0.77
N VAL A 64 -5.25 0.71 -1.57
CA VAL A 64 -4.61 1.94 -1.12
C VAL A 64 -5.39 3.13 -1.66
N LYS A 65 -5.72 4.07 -0.77
CA LYS A 65 -6.29 5.37 -1.15
C LYS A 65 -5.15 6.33 -1.38
N VAL A 66 -5.02 6.85 -2.58
CA VAL A 66 -4.05 7.89 -2.90
C VAL A 66 -4.69 9.22 -2.53
N ALA A 67 -4.17 9.87 -1.49
CA ALA A 67 -4.52 11.26 -1.23
C ALA A 67 -4.04 12.09 -2.43
N LEU A 68 -4.95 12.83 -3.08
CA LEU A 68 -4.56 13.92 -3.98
C LEU A 68 -3.72 14.87 -3.13
N GLN A 69 -2.40 14.86 -3.32
CA GLN A 69 -1.58 15.93 -2.81
C GLN A 69 -2.12 17.21 -3.46
N LYS A 70 -2.64 18.13 -2.65
CA LYS A 70 -2.89 19.48 -3.14
C LYS A 70 -1.55 20.02 -3.65
N PRO A 71 -1.52 20.60 -4.87
CA PRO A 71 -0.31 21.20 -5.40
C PRO A 71 0.22 22.32 -4.49
#